data_AF-X6LKD4-F1
#
_entry.id   AF-X6LKD4-F1
#
_cell.length_a   1.000
_cell.length_b   1.000
_cell.length_c   1.000
_cell.angle_alpha   90.00
_cell.angle_beta   90.00
_cell.angle_gamma   90.00
#
_symmetry.space_group_name_H-M   'P 1'
#
loop_
_entity.id
_entity.type
_entity.pdbx_description
1 polymer ?
#
loop_
_entity_poly.entity_id
_entity_poly.type
_entity_poly.pdbx_seq_one_letter_code
_entity_poly.pdbx_strand_id
1 'polypeptide(L)'
;MDMLLTNARLEKLLKLWEGMAIRNATIDINTVRDLAKKYEQVKTNRELLETFFKRSGIGIMWFGNELQKLHELSLQMTTTHDWQHITLQQALTFEWTMFQTCKNIFEAFDKIQVSDIALSMWKAIVTEKINMWSIAPLSQYDTYRLCEWIRENEAELLKDIANFDLEKYVHRFFENDIDGTKVEMDEWNEQKLLTVLFPNKRTDSISNDEKTVTSRLWLAIQTKKEKAKELLRKYPPTQRQFRSATIKEILKDLKLKWEMTKKELSEQTMTGLRISNDFGLLKTKSEQEIFQQIRWMYEPHTTDQKKLYLSAAEEKELESLPIYIPKQIDPSSNELRALQLVLTTMEFSMPQLLDGSGFLSPQKLITEIKRVLTQMAESTKDIPKKCSDIPWGDIVEDCGISKEMEGWVKFVGYKILLKNFEYFRHKITSYQKLAKCLKQVFDCFDSCDALKLLRDATLSLCRLYKDNAKIGWEDKDWQTNKGFLKSFDNEPMKAIVQFWEQNQFCI
;
A
#
# COMPACT_ATOMS: atom_id res chain seq x y z
N MET A 1 42.60 -11.86 8.24
CA MET A 1 41.97 -11.85 6.91
C MET A 1 41.12 -10.59 6.88
N ASP A 2 41.80 -9.43 6.90
CA ASP A 2 41.17 -8.12 7.10
C ASP A 2 41.15 -7.39 5.77
N MET A 3 40.13 -7.67 4.95
CA MET A 3 39.90 -6.91 3.74
C MET A 3 38.42 -6.64 3.54
N LEU A 4 38.13 -5.37 3.20
CA LEU A 4 36.85 -4.85 2.77
C LEU A 4 36.51 -5.48 1.40
N LEU A 5 35.68 -6.51 1.40
CA LEU A 5 35.34 -7.30 0.22
C LEU A 5 34.04 -6.79 -0.42
N THR A 6 34.16 -6.06 -1.53
CA THR A 6 33.04 -5.77 -2.45
C THR A 6 32.80 -6.97 -3.38
N ASN A 7 31.56 -7.25 -3.80
CA ASN A 7 31.21 -8.35 -4.74
C ASN A 7 32.09 -8.39 -6.00
N ALA A 8 32.43 -7.23 -6.57
CA ALA A 8 33.30 -7.13 -7.74
C ALA A 8 34.74 -7.62 -7.47
N ARG A 9 35.25 -7.44 -6.25
CA ARG A 9 36.58 -7.95 -5.85
C ARG A 9 36.52 -9.44 -5.55
N LEU A 10 35.42 -9.94 -4.98
CA LEU A 10 35.21 -11.38 -4.76
C LEU A 10 35.08 -12.15 -6.08
N GLU A 11 34.29 -11.67 -7.03
CA GLU A 11 34.20 -12.26 -8.38
C GLU A 11 35.52 -12.16 -9.15
N LYS A 12 36.24 -11.03 -9.04
CA LYS A 12 37.54 -10.86 -9.69
C LYS A 12 38.61 -11.76 -9.05
N LEU A 13 38.58 -11.96 -7.73
CA LEU A 13 39.40 -12.94 -7.02
C LEU A 13 39.07 -14.38 -7.45
N LEU A 14 37.78 -14.72 -7.52
CA LEU A 14 37.32 -16.03 -8.00
C LEU A 14 37.79 -16.30 -9.44
N LYS A 15 37.62 -15.33 -10.35
CA LYS A 15 38.10 -15.44 -11.75
C LYS A 15 39.62 -15.49 -11.87
N LEU A 16 40.34 -14.67 -11.09
CA LEU A 16 41.82 -14.71 -11.05
C LEU A 16 42.33 -16.04 -10.50
N TRP A 17 41.63 -16.63 -9.54
CA TRP A 17 42.01 -17.92 -8.94
C TRP A 17 41.62 -19.13 -9.77
N GLU A 18 40.49 -19.10 -10.47
CA GLU A 18 40.16 -20.07 -11.52
C GLU A 18 41.26 -20.11 -12.61
N GLY A 19 41.91 -18.96 -12.87
CA GLY A 19 43.10 -18.88 -13.74
C GLY A 19 44.43 -19.31 -13.10
N MET A 20 44.52 -19.40 -11.76
CA MET A 20 45.75 -19.77 -11.02
C MET A 20 45.80 -21.24 -10.55
N ALA A 21 44.77 -22.04 -10.81
CA ALA A 21 44.60 -23.43 -10.34
C ALA A 21 45.70 -24.44 -10.77
N ILE A 22 46.84 -23.98 -11.30
CA ILE A 22 47.95 -24.83 -11.77
C ILE A 22 49.13 -24.87 -10.77
N ARG A 23 49.21 -24.02 -9.73
CA ARG A 23 50.43 -24.00 -8.88
C ARG A 23 50.17 -23.95 -7.37
N ASN A 24 50.22 -25.15 -6.79
CA ASN A 24 50.75 -25.48 -5.45
C ASN A 24 50.57 -24.43 -4.34
N ALA A 25 49.33 -24.24 -3.91
CA ALA A 25 48.94 -24.03 -2.51
C ALA A 25 47.47 -24.42 -2.39
N THR A 26 47.17 -25.36 -1.49
CA THR A 26 45.86 -25.98 -1.21
C THR A 26 44.84 -24.96 -0.68
N ILE A 27 44.30 -24.11 -1.55
CA ILE A 27 43.06 -23.37 -1.29
C ILE A 27 41.93 -24.14 -1.98
N ASP A 28 41.09 -24.78 -1.20
CA ASP A 28 39.92 -25.48 -1.71
C ASP A 28 38.91 -24.46 -2.29
N ILE A 29 38.81 -24.44 -3.62
CA ILE A 29 37.87 -23.59 -4.37
C ILE A 29 36.43 -23.79 -3.88
N ASN A 30 36.08 -24.98 -3.41
CA ASN A 30 34.74 -25.23 -2.87
C ASN A 30 34.50 -24.48 -1.56
N THR A 31 35.50 -24.41 -0.70
CA THR A 31 35.46 -23.61 0.55
C THR A 31 35.28 -22.12 0.24
N VAL A 32 35.98 -21.57 -0.76
CA VAL A 32 35.81 -20.16 -1.18
C VAL A 32 34.42 -19.91 -1.77
N ARG A 33 33.92 -20.83 -2.59
CA ARG A 33 32.56 -20.76 -3.18
C ARG A 33 31.47 -20.83 -2.10
N ASP A 34 31.66 -21.66 -1.08
CA ASP A 34 30.74 -21.77 0.06
C ASP A 34 30.73 -20.47 0.90
N LEU A 35 31.91 -19.89 1.18
CA LEU A 35 32.02 -18.58 1.83
C LEU A 35 31.34 -17.47 1.05
N ALA A 36 31.51 -17.45 -0.28
CA ALA A 36 30.83 -16.49 -1.16
C ALA A 36 29.31 -16.62 -1.08
N LYS A 37 28.77 -17.85 -1.16
CA LYS A 37 27.33 -18.12 -1.02
C LYS A 37 26.78 -17.67 0.33
N LYS A 38 27.50 -17.97 1.42
CA LYS A 38 27.12 -17.55 2.77
C LYS A 38 27.10 -16.02 2.89
N TYR A 39 28.11 -15.34 2.33
CA TYR A 39 28.15 -13.88 2.33
C TYR A 39 26.99 -13.25 1.55
N GLU A 40 26.66 -13.76 0.36
CA GLU A 40 25.50 -13.29 -0.41
C GLU A 40 24.18 -13.49 0.35
N GLN A 41 24.05 -14.60 1.09
CA GLN A 41 22.89 -14.83 1.95
C GLN A 41 22.81 -13.80 3.08
N VAL A 42 23.93 -13.47 3.73
CA VAL A 42 23.99 -12.42 4.77
C VAL A 42 23.58 -11.06 4.18
N LYS A 43 24.09 -10.72 3.00
CA LYS A 43 23.73 -9.48 2.29
C LYS A 43 22.24 -9.41 1.98
N THR A 44 21.67 -10.50 1.45
CA THR A 44 20.23 -10.60 1.16
C THR A 44 19.40 -10.43 2.43
N ASN A 45 19.76 -11.11 3.52
CA ASN A 45 19.04 -11.00 4.79
C ASN A 45 19.11 -9.57 5.35
N ARG A 46 20.26 -8.91 5.24
CA ARG A 46 20.42 -7.51 5.63
C ARG A 46 19.52 -6.60 4.81
N GLU A 47 19.53 -6.72 3.48
CA GLU A 47 18.70 -5.89 2.59
C GLU A 47 17.20 -6.02 2.92
N LEU A 48 16.76 -7.24 3.24
CA LEU A 48 15.39 -7.52 3.68
C LEU A 48 15.05 -6.83 5.02
N LEU A 49 15.94 -6.90 6.02
CA LEU A 49 15.75 -6.23 7.32
C LEU A 49 15.75 -4.70 7.17
N GLU A 50 16.72 -4.15 6.44
CA GLU A 50 16.86 -2.73 6.21
C GLU A 50 15.60 -2.17 5.51
N THR A 51 15.14 -2.85 4.47
CA THR A 51 13.91 -2.50 3.75
C THR A 51 12.69 -2.51 4.67
N PHE A 52 12.53 -3.56 5.47
CA PHE A 52 11.41 -3.67 6.41
C PHE A 52 11.41 -2.55 7.46
N PHE A 53 12.50 -2.35 8.19
CA PHE A 53 12.52 -1.35 9.25
C PHE A 53 12.46 0.08 8.73
N LYS A 54 13.00 0.35 7.54
CA LYS A 54 12.92 1.67 6.91
C LYS A 54 11.52 2.02 6.40
N ARG A 55 10.77 1.04 5.87
CA ARG A 55 9.52 1.30 5.13
C ARG A 55 8.24 0.82 5.82
N SER A 56 8.33 -0.06 6.82
CA SER A 56 7.15 -0.65 7.48
C SER A 56 6.26 0.37 8.20
N GLY A 57 6.80 1.53 8.60
CA GLY A 57 6.04 2.54 9.34
C GLY A 57 5.71 2.15 10.78
N ILE A 58 6.29 1.07 11.30
CA ILE A 58 6.13 0.66 12.70
C ILE A 58 7.16 1.40 13.55
N GLY A 59 6.71 2.18 14.53
CA GLY A 59 7.59 2.86 15.48
C GLY A 59 8.25 1.89 16.46
N ILE A 60 9.52 2.15 16.82
CA ILE A 60 10.35 1.29 17.70
C ILE A 60 9.65 0.99 19.03
N MET A 61 8.91 1.96 19.59
CA MET A 61 8.16 1.79 20.85
C MET A 61 7.09 0.68 20.80
N TRP A 62 6.67 0.27 19.61
CA TRP A 62 5.70 -0.79 19.40
C TRP A 62 6.33 -2.15 19.07
N PHE A 63 7.66 -2.26 19.02
CA PHE A 63 8.31 -3.54 18.73
C PHE A 63 8.14 -4.53 19.88
N GLY A 64 7.69 -5.74 19.56
CA GLY A 64 7.81 -6.87 20.48
C GLY A 64 9.26 -7.38 20.52
N ASN A 65 9.58 -8.22 21.51
CA ASN A 65 10.94 -8.73 21.75
C ASN A 65 11.64 -9.30 20.50
N GLU A 66 10.89 -10.01 19.64
CA GLU A 66 11.42 -10.59 18.40
C GLU A 66 11.87 -9.50 17.41
N LEU A 67 11.02 -8.51 17.16
CA LEU A 67 11.31 -7.40 16.26
C LEU A 67 12.41 -6.50 16.81
N GLN A 68 12.42 -6.27 18.13
CA GLN A 68 13.45 -5.48 18.79
C GLN A 68 14.84 -6.09 18.57
N LYS A 69 15.00 -7.41 18.79
CA LYS A 69 16.26 -8.12 18.52
C LYS A 69 16.67 -8.06 17.05
N LEU A 70 15.72 -8.19 16.12
CA LEU A 70 15.99 -8.10 14.68
C LEU A 70 16.36 -6.68 14.25
N HIS A 71 15.78 -5.66 14.90
CA HIS A 71 16.13 -4.27 14.70
C HIS A 71 17.53 -3.96 15.21
N GLU A 72 17.89 -4.42 16.40
CA GLU A 72 19.25 -4.31 16.96
C GLU A 72 20.27 -4.98 16.06
N LEU A 73 19.97 -6.19 15.55
CA LEU A 73 20.80 -6.88 14.58
C LEU A 73 20.99 -6.04 13.29
N SER A 74 19.90 -5.45 12.77
CA SER A 74 19.96 -4.53 11.62
C SER A 74 20.83 -3.31 11.88
N LEU A 75 20.74 -2.70 13.07
CA LEU A 75 21.52 -1.54 13.46
C LEU A 75 23.02 -1.84 13.56
N GLN A 76 23.40 -2.99 14.10
CA GLN A 76 24.80 -3.43 14.16
C GLN A 76 25.46 -3.47 12.78
N MET A 77 24.66 -3.79 11.75
CA MET A 77 25.11 -3.87 10.35
C MET A 77 25.07 -2.54 9.58
N THR A 78 24.37 -1.53 10.07
CA THR A 78 24.13 -0.27 9.33
C THR A 78 24.72 0.97 10.00
N THR A 79 24.66 1.06 11.33
CA THR A 79 24.99 2.31 12.06
C THR A 79 26.27 2.23 12.87
N THR A 80 26.58 1.07 13.45
CA THR A 80 27.73 0.94 14.37
C THR A 80 29.04 0.67 13.64
N HIS A 81 28.99 0.11 12.43
CA HIS A 81 30.19 -0.27 11.70
C HIS A 81 30.22 0.26 10.26
N ASP A 82 29.13 0.76 9.67
CA ASP A 82 28.93 0.91 8.22
C ASP A 82 29.24 -0.42 7.49
N TRP A 83 28.26 -1.01 6.82
CA TRP A 83 28.42 -2.31 6.16
C TRP A 83 29.67 -2.40 5.28
N GLN A 84 30.06 -1.27 4.67
CA GLN A 84 31.26 -1.20 3.84
C GLN A 84 32.54 -1.49 4.61
N HIS A 85 32.53 -1.32 5.93
CA HIS A 85 33.64 -1.47 6.87
C HIS A 85 33.59 -2.74 7.74
N ILE A 86 32.58 -3.59 7.58
CA ILE A 86 32.48 -4.89 8.26
C ILE A 86 33.36 -5.91 7.52
N THR A 87 34.20 -6.65 8.25
CA THR A 87 35.00 -7.73 7.65
C THR A 87 34.13 -8.94 7.32
N LEU A 88 34.55 -9.76 6.34
CA LEU A 88 33.84 -11.01 6.00
C LEU A 88 33.68 -11.92 7.23
N GLN A 89 34.71 -12.00 8.08
CA GLN A 89 34.66 -12.78 9.31
C GLN A 89 33.57 -12.28 10.26
N GLN A 90 33.50 -10.95 10.48
CA GLN A 90 32.45 -10.36 11.31
C GLN A 90 31.05 -10.59 10.71
N ALA A 91 30.89 -10.39 9.40
CA ALA A 91 29.62 -10.60 8.71
C ALA A 91 29.10 -12.04 8.83
N LEU A 92 29.99 -13.04 8.82
CA LEU A 92 29.64 -14.46 8.94
C LEU A 92 29.37 -14.89 10.40
N THR A 93 29.75 -14.08 11.40
CA THR A 93 29.52 -14.38 12.83
C THR A 93 28.16 -13.91 13.35
N PHE A 94 27.40 -13.12 12.58
CA PHE A 94 26.07 -12.69 13.00
C PHE A 94 25.11 -13.88 13.18
N GLU A 95 24.31 -13.85 14.24
CA GLU A 95 23.34 -14.90 14.54
C GLU A 95 22.03 -14.67 13.75
N TRP A 96 21.75 -15.54 12.78
CA TRP A 96 20.59 -15.42 11.89
C TRP A 96 19.39 -16.30 12.29
N THR A 97 19.46 -17.01 13.41
CA THR A 97 18.44 -17.96 13.87
C THR A 97 17.03 -17.33 13.93
N MET A 98 16.91 -16.19 14.63
CA MET A 98 15.67 -15.42 14.74
C MET A 98 15.18 -14.90 13.38
N PHE A 99 16.11 -14.48 12.51
CA PHE A 99 15.76 -14.03 11.16
C PHE A 99 15.15 -15.17 10.35
N GLN A 100 15.74 -16.37 10.39
CA GLN A 100 15.20 -17.52 9.65
C GLN A 100 13.77 -17.88 10.07
N THR A 101 13.43 -17.74 11.35
CA THR A 101 12.05 -17.93 11.84
C THR A 101 11.07 -16.91 11.27
N CYS A 102 11.53 -15.70 10.95
CA CYS A 102 10.73 -14.59 10.44
C CYS A 102 10.94 -14.29 8.95
N LYS A 103 11.79 -15.05 8.25
CA LYS A 103 12.25 -14.74 6.89
C LYS A 103 11.10 -14.49 5.91
N ASN A 104 10.08 -15.34 5.95
CA ASN A 104 8.91 -15.22 5.08
C ASN A 104 8.15 -13.90 5.26
N ILE A 105 8.18 -13.29 6.46
CA ILE A 105 7.59 -11.97 6.71
C ILE A 105 8.35 -10.92 5.91
N PHE A 106 9.68 -10.93 5.99
CA PHE A 106 10.51 -9.94 5.33
C PHE A 106 10.48 -10.10 3.81
N GLU A 107 10.50 -11.33 3.29
CA GLU A 107 10.32 -11.60 1.86
C GLU A 107 8.93 -11.19 1.36
N ALA A 108 7.88 -11.37 2.16
CA ALA A 108 6.54 -10.90 1.81
C ALA A 108 6.47 -9.37 1.80
N PHE A 109 7.08 -8.71 2.78
CA PHE A 109 7.13 -7.25 2.85
C PHE A 109 7.96 -6.64 1.72
N ASP A 110 9.05 -7.28 1.31
CA ASP A 110 9.85 -6.85 0.17
C ASP A 110 9.04 -6.85 -1.14
N LYS A 111 8.06 -7.74 -1.29
CA LYS A 111 7.11 -7.68 -2.41
C LYS A 111 6.12 -6.54 -2.26
N ILE A 112 5.66 -6.27 -1.04
CA ILE A 112 4.69 -5.20 -0.74
C ILE A 112 5.28 -3.82 -1.01
N GLN A 113 6.51 -3.57 -0.58
CA GLN A 113 7.14 -2.25 -0.65
C GLN A 113 7.43 -1.76 -2.09
N VAL A 114 7.36 -2.66 -3.07
CA VAL A 114 7.55 -2.32 -4.49
C VAL A 114 6.30 -1.64 -5.09
N SER A 115 5.11 -1.93 -4.56
CA SER A 115 3.88 -1.25 -4.99
C SER A 115 3.49 -0.17 -3.99
N ASP A 116 3.35 1.07 -4.47
CA ASP A 116 2.90 2.19 -3.65
C ASP A 116 1.49 1.95 -3.08
N ILE A 117 0.61 1.25 -3.83
CA ILE A 117 -0.72 0.87 -3.36
C ILE A 117 -0.63 -0.13 -2.20
N ALA A 118 0.12 -1.23 -2.39
CA ALA A 118 0.25 -2.25 -1.35
C ALA A 118 0.93 -1.69 -0.09
N LEU A 119 1.95 -0.84 -0.26
CA LEU A 119 2.63 -0.16 0.83
C LEU A 119 1.72 0.85 1.55
N SER A 120 0.87 1.58 0.82
CA SER A 120 -0.10 2.51 1.41
C SER A 120 -1.14 1.74 2.24
N MET A 121 -1.70 0.63 1.71
CA MET A 121 -2.60 -0.24 2.46
C MET A 121 -1.95 -0.84 3.71
N TRP A 122 -0.70 -1.29 3.59
CA TRP A 122 0.08 -1.77 4.74
C TRP A 122 0.19 -0.69 5.82
N LYS A 123 0.61 0.52 5.44
CA LYS A 123 0.76 1.65 6.37
C LYS A 123 -0.58 2.05 6.99
N ALA A 124 -1.68 2.00 6.24
CA ALA A 124 -3.01 2.25 6.75
C ALA A 124 -3.40 1.23 7.84
N ILE A 125 -3.19 -0.07 7.60
CA ILE A 125 -3.48 -1.12 8.59
C ILE A 125 -2.60 -0.96 9.84
N VAL A 126 -1.30 -0.70 9.66
CA VAL A 126 -0.37 -0.45 10.78
C VAL A 126 -0.82 0.77 11.59
N THR A 127 -1.17 1.87 10.93
CA THR A 127 -1.64 3.10 11.58
C THR A 127 -2.95 2.87 12.33
N GLU A 128 -3.88 2.12 11.76
CA GLU A 128 -5.13 1.74 12.43
C GLU A 128 -4.87 0.93 13.71
N LYS A 129 -3.97 -0.06 13.65
CA LYS A 129 -3.55 -0.86 14.81
C LYS A 129 -2.90 0.01 15.89
N ILE A 130 -2.00 0.93 15.50
CA ILE A 130 -1.33 1.86 16.41
C ILE A 130 -2.34 2.80 17.05
N ASN A 131 -3.20 3.45 16.26
CA ASN A 131 -4.23 4.37 16.74
C ASN A 131 -5.19 3.68 17.72
N MET A 132 -5.55 2.43 17.43
CA MET A 132 -6.31 1.60 18.34
C MET A 132 -5.50 1.38 19.64
N TRP A 133 -4.28 0.86 19.58
CA TRP A 133 -3.47 0.57 20.77
C TRP A 133 -3.07 1.81 21.59
N SER A 134 -3.01 2.99 20.98
CA SER A 134 -2.72 4.26 21.62
C SER A 134 -3.94 4.90 22.31
N ILE A 135 -5.13 4.29 22.24
CA ILE A 135 -6.27 4.71 23.05
C ILE A 135 -5.91 4.51 24.52
N ALA A 136 -5.52 5.62 25.15
CA ALA A 136 -5.32 5.73 26.58
C ALA A 136 -6.69 5.92 27.27
N PRO A 137 -6.93 5.21 28.40
CA PRO A 137 -8.06 5.50 29.28
C PRO A 137 -8.06 6.97 29.70
N LEU A 138 -9.24 7.55 29.90
CA LEU A 138 -9.37 8.93 30.40
C LEU A 138 -8.79 9.07 31.80
N SER A 139 -8.74 8.02 32.63
CA SER A 139 -8.04 8.04 33.93
C SER A 139 -6.57 8.41 33.86
N GLN A 140 -5.94 8.32 32.68
CA GLN A 140 -4.55 8.72 32.48
C GLN A 140 -4.40 10.20 32.08
N TYR A 141 -5.53 10.92 31.96
CA TYR A 141 -5.54 12.31 31.52
C TYR A 141 -5.63 13.20 32.75
N ASP A 142 -4.58 13.99 32.96
CA ASP A 142 -4.68 15.15 33.83
C ASP A 142 -5.64 16.18 33.21
N THR A 143 -5.99 17.21 33.97
CA THR A 143 -6.87 18.30 33.53
C THR A 143 -6.41 18.91 32.19
N TYR A 144 -5.10 19.05 31.99
CA TYR A 144 -4.53 19.59 30.76
C TYR A 144 -4.78 18.69 29.53
N ARG A 145 -4.43 17.40 29.61
CA ARG A 145 -4.65 16.43 28.52
C ARG A 145 -6.13 16.20 28.24
N LEU A 146 -6.98 16.25 29.27
CA LEU A 146 -8.42 16.18 29.08
C LEU A 146 -8.92 17.38 28.26
N CYS A 147 -8.43 18.59 28.57
CA CYS A 147 -8.77 19.79 27.83
C CYS A 147 -8.24 19.78 26.38
N GLU A 148 -7.02 19.29 26.13
CA GLU A 148 -6.52 19.08 24.76
C GLU A 148 -7.41 18.11 23.99
N TRP A 149 -7.79 16.98 24.60
CA TRP A 149 -8.71 16.03 23.97
C TRP A 149 -10.09 16.64 23.69
N ILE A 150 -10.61 17.53 24.55
CA ILE A 150 -11.85 18.27 24.29
C ILE A 150 -11.69 19.16 23.04
N ARG A 151 -10.56 19.86 22.90
CA ARG A 151 -10.25 20.69 21.73
C ARG A 151 -10.16 19.87 20.45
N GLU A 152 -9.53 18.70 20.50
CA GLU A 152 -9.48 17.77 19.35
C GLU A 152 -10.87 17.34 18.87
N ASN A 153 -11.88 17.39 19.74
CA ASN A 153 -13.27 17.03 19.42
C ASN A 153 -14.15 18.26 19.12
N GLU A 154 -13.58 19.46 18.98
CA GLU A 154 -14.31 20.72 18.74
C GLU A 154 -15.35 20.60 17.62
N ALA A 155 -14.97 20.03 16.47
CA ALA A 155 -15.84 19.94 15.30
C ALA A 155 -17.14 19.18 15.58
N GLU A 156 -17.09 18.11 16.37
CA GLU A 156 -18.27 17.32 16.73
C GLU A 156 -19.06 17.99 17.88
N LEU A 157 -18.35 18.58 18.85
CA LEU A 157 -18.97 19.27 19.98
C LEU A 157 -19.78 20.49 19.52
N LEU A 158 -19.22 21.28 18.61
CA LEU A 158 -19.79 22.55 18.13
C LEU A 158 -20.61 22.40 16.84
N LYS A 159 -20.91 21.16 16.44
CA LYS A 159 -21.72 20.87 15.25
C LYS A 159 -23.03 21.69 15.28
N ASP A 160 -23.22 22.57 14.30
CA ASP A 160 -24.38 23.48 14.21
C ASP A 160 -24.47 24.58 15.29
N ILE A 161 -23.40 24.82 16.07
CA ILE A 161 -23.31 25.89 17.10
C ILE A 161 -22.12 26.81 16.80
N ALA A 162 -22.28 27.69 15.81
CA ALA A 162 -21.18 28.45 15.21
C ALA A 162 -20.50 29.52 16.11
N ASN A 163 -21.19 29.97 17.16
CA ASN A 163 -20.76 31.09 18.02
C ASN A 163 -20.44 30.69 19.46
N PHE A 164 -20.28 29.38 19.73
CA PHE A 164 -19.95 28.90 21.07
C PHE A 164 -18.47 29.13 21.38
N ASP A 165 -18.18 29.76 22.52
CA ASP A 165 -16.80 29.98 22.99
C ASP A 165 -16.29 28.72 23.70
N LEU A 166 -15.65 27.83 22.93
CA LEU A 166 -15.10 26.58 23.44
C LEU A 166 -13.99 26.81 24.46
N GLU A 167 -13.14 27.83 24.28
CA GLU A 167 -12.03 28.06 25.20
C GLU A 167 -12.53 28.51 26.58
N LYS A 168 -13.55 29.38 26.63
CA LYS A 168 -14.21 29.72 27.90
C LYS A 168 -14.88 28.52 28.55
N TYR A 169 -15.45 27.61 27.76
CA TYR A 169 -16.02 26.37 28.27
C TYR A 169 -14.94 25.42 28.80
N VAL A 170 -13.82 25.27 28.09
CA VAL A 170 -12.65 24.47 28.49
C VAL A 170 -11.98 25.07 29.75
N HIS A 171 -11.92 26.39 29.89
CA HIS A 171 -11.39 27.06 31.09
C HIS A 171 -12.12 26.64 32.38
N ARG A 172 -13.42 26.34 32.30
CA ARG A 172 -14.19 25.82 33.45
C ARG A 172 -13.69 24.46 33.92
N PHE A 173 -13.10 23.64 33.05
CA PHE A 173 -12.46 22.38 33.47
C PHE A 173 -11.22 22.64 34.32
N PHE A 174 -10.42 23.65 33.96
CA PHE A 174 -9.28 24.08 34.77
C PHE A 174 -9.73 24.71 36.09
N GLU A 175 -10.71 25.61 36.07
CA GLU A 175 -11.23 26.29 37.27
C GLU A 175 -11.80 25.31 38.30
N ASN A 176 -12.43 24.24 37.83
CA ASN A 176 -13.06 23.23 38.70
C ASN A 176 -12.19 21.96 38.86
N ASP A 177 -10.93 22.00 38.39
CA ASP A 177 -9.97 20.90 38.45
C ASP A 177 -10.57 19.57 37.97
N ILE A 178 -11.25 19.57 36.82
CA ILE A 178 -11.88 18.37 36.27
C ILE A 178 -10.83 17.61 35.46
N ASP A 179 -10.35 16.50 36.01
CA ASP A 179 -9.45 15.57 35.34
C ASP A 179 -10.19 14.34 34.79
N GLY A 180 -9.49 13.52 34.01
CA GLY A 180 -10.08 12.33 33.42
C GLY A 180 -10.31 11.18 34.41
N THR A 181 -9.64 11.17 35.57
CA THR A 181 -9.93 10.21 36.66
C THR A 181 -11.30 10.47 37.25
N LYS A 182 -11.60 11.73 37.58
CA LYS A 182 -12.90 12.17 38.12
C LYS A 182 -14.02 11.82 37.15
N VAL A 183 -13.85 12.18 35.87
CA VAL A 183 -14.83 11.91 34.81
C VAL A 183 -15.01 10.40 34.56
N GLU A 184 -14.01 9.56 34.88
CA GLU A 184 -14.11 8.11 34.77
C GLU A 184 -14.95 7.43 35.86
N MET A 185 -15.05 8.01 37.05
CA MET A 185 -15.79 7.43 38.18
C MET A 185 -17.29 7.25 37.87
N ASP A 186 -17.87 6.17 38.39
CA ASP A 186 -19.28 5.81 38.16
C ASP A 186 -20.29 6.86 38.70
N GLU A 187 -19.84 7.68 39.64
CA GLU A 187 -20.65 8.76 40.21
C GLU A 187 -20.80 9.96 39.27
N TRP A 188 -20.01 10.06 38.20
CA TRP A 188 -20.10 11.13 37.22
C TRP A 188 -21.10 10.79 36.12
N ASN A 189 -21.99 11.74 35.86
CA ASN A 189 -22.96 11.69 34.77
C ASN A 189 -23.05 13.08 34.11
N GLU A 190 -23.77 13.18 32.99
CA GLU A 190 -23.97 14.44 32.27
C GLU A 190 -24.42 15.58 33.19
N GLN A 191 -25.37 15.30 34.08
CA GLN A 191 -25.94 16.29 34.98
C GLN A 191 -24.94 16.74 36.06
N LYS A 192 -24.10 15.83 36.57
CA LYS A 192 -23.02 16.15 37.51
C LYS A 192 -21.93 16.97 36.82
N LEU A 193 -21.52 16.60 35.60
CA LEU A 193 -20.58 17.38 34.79
C LEU A 193 -21.11 18.80 34.54
N LEU A 194 -22.37 18.92 34.13
CA LEU A 194 -23.03 20.21 33.90
C LEU A 194 -23.10 21.06 35.18
N THR A 195 -23.41 20.45 36.32
CA THR A 195 -23.49 21.17 37.60
C THR A 195 -22.11 21.64 38.06
N VAL A 196 -21.07 20.84 37.88
CA VAL A 196 -19.69 21.20 38.25
C VAL A 196 -19.11 22.28 37.34
N LEU A 197 -19.43 22.28 36.04
CA LEU A 197 -18.99 23.33 35.11
C LEU A 197 -19.69 24.67 35.37
N PHE A 198 -20.87 24.64 35.98
CA PHE A 198 -21.71 25.81 36.25
C PHE A 198 -22.21 25.85 37.71
N PRO A 199 -21.30 25.91 38.71
CA PRO A 199 -21.64 25.69 40.12
C PRO A 199 -22.60 26.74 40.69
N ASN A 200 -22.59 27.94 40.10
CA ASN A 200 -23.40 29.09 40.55
C ASN A 200 -24.66 29.34 39.70
N LYS A 201 -24.97 28.45 38.74
CA LYS A 201 -26.18 28.56 37.91
C LYS A 201 -27.15 27.43 38.29
N ARG A 202 -28.44 27.75 38.41
CA ARG A 202 -29.47 26.70 38.44
C ARG A 202 -29.54 26.03 37.06
N THR A 203 -29.80 24.73 37.00
CA THR A 203 -29.74 23.95 35.75
C THR A 203 -30.68 24.48 34.64
N ASP A 204 -31.82 25.04 35.03
CA ASP A 204 -32.77 25.74 34.15
C ASP A 204 -32.20 27.04 33.56
N SER A 205 -31.31 27.74 34.28
CA SER A 205 -30.65 28.99 33.86
C SER A 205 -29.39 28.82 33.00
N ILE A 206 -28.90 27.60 32.81
CA ILE A 206 -27.78 27.28 31.90
C ILE A 206 -28.28 27.34 30.45
N SER A 207 -27.50 27.93 29.55
CA SER A 207 -27.94 28.12 28.15
C SER A 207 -28.14 26.78 27.44
N ASN A 208 -29.01 26.76 26.41
CA ASN A 208 -29.24 25.55 25.64
C ASN A 208 -27.96 25.11 24.91
N ASP A 209 -27.16 26.04 24.40
CA ASP A 209 -25.88 25.72 23.75
C ASP A 209 -24.89 25.07 24.74
N GLU A 210 -24.78 25.62 25.97
CA GLU A 210 -23.95 25.04 27.03
C GLU A 210 -24.40 23.61 27.38
N LYS A 211 -25.72 23.37 27.45
CA LYS A 211 -26.29 22.04 27.68
C LYS A 211 -25.99 21.09 26.52
N THR A 212 -26.20 21.52 25.28
CA THR A 212 -25.98 20.69 24.08
C THR A 212 -24.51 20.30 23.93
N VAL A 213 -23.57 21.25 24.12
CA VAL A 213 -22.14 20.97 24.09
C VAL A 213 -21.75 19.99 25.21
N THR A 214 -22.28 20.19 26.43
CA THR A 214 -22.02 19.27 27.56
C THR A 214 -22.55 17.86 27.30
N SER A 215 -23.74 17.74 26.72
CA SER A 215 -24.35 16.45 26.37
C SER A 215 -23.53 15.70 25.31
N ARG A 216 -23.11 16.40 24.25
CA ARG A 216 -22.23 15.83 23.21
C ARG A 216 -20.88 15.42 23.77
N LEU A 217 -20.29 16.23 24.65
CA LEU A 217 -19.06 15.88 25.33
C LEU A 217 -19.23 14.65 26.21
N TRP A 218 -20.32 14.54 26.96
CA TRP A 218 -20.61 13.37 27.77
C TRP A 218 -20.76 12.10 26.91
N LEU A 219 -21.44 12.20 25.76
CA LEU A 219 -21.53 11.10 24.80
C LEU A 219 -20.16 10.68 24.26
N ALA A 220 -19.29 11.65 23.94
CA ALA A 220 -17.92 11.39 23.50
C ALA A 220 -17.08 10.69 24.60
N ILE A 221 -17.22 11.15 25.86
CA ILE A 221 -16.59 10.53 27.03
C ILE A 221 -17.05 9.07 27.17
N GLN A 222 -18.36 8.81 27.15
CA GLN A 222 -18.90 7.45 27.28
C GLN A 222 -18.42 6.54 26.15
N THR A 223 -18.43 7.04 24.91
CA THR A 223 -17.91 6.31 23.75
C THR A 223 -16.43 5.96 23.93
N LYS A 224 -15.62 6.89 24.44
CA LYS A 224 -14.20 6.64 24.71
C LYS A 224 -14.00 5.63 25.85
N LYS A 225 -14.77 5.70 26.93
CA LYS A 225 -14.75 4.72 28.03
C LYS A 225 -15.02 3.30 27.51
N GLU A 226 -16.08 3.12 26.73
CA GLU A 226 -16.44 1.80 26.21
C GLU A 226 -15.40 1.27 25.21
N LYS A 227 -14.90 2.12 24.31
CA LYS A 227 -13.79 1.75 23.40
C LYS A 227 -12.53 1.34 24.18
N ALA A 228 -12.16 2.08 25.22
CA ALA A 228 -10.99 1.76 26.05
C ALA A 228 -11.17 0.43 26.82
N LYS A 229 -12.37 0.18 27.39
CA LYS A 229 -12.69 -1.09 28.05
C LYS A 229 -12.65 -2.27 27.10
N GLU A 230 -13.30 -2.15 25.93
CA GLU A 230 -13.31 -3.19 24.90
C GLU A 230 -11.88 -3.50 24.44
N LEU A 231 -11.08 -2.46 24.27
CA LEU A 231 -9.69 -2.60 23.87
C LEU A 231 -8.83 -3.26 24.94
N LEU A 232 -9.00 -2.91 26.21
CA LEU A 232 -8.31 -3.58 27.32
C LEU A 232 -8.67 -5.06 27.41
N ARG A 233 -9.93 -5.42 27.13
CA ARG A 233 -10.38 -6.82 27.08
C ARG A 233 -9.78 -7.58 25.90
N LYS A 234 -9.73 -6.96 24.71
CA LYS A 234 -9.22 -7.59 23.48
C LYS A 234 -7.70 -7.61 23.39
N TYR A 235 -7.04 -6.56 23.86
CA TYR A 235 -5.59 -6.34 23.77
C TYR A 235 -5.03 -5.74 25.07
N PRO A 236 -4.66 -6.61 26.04
CA PRO A 236 -3.94 -6.19 27.23
C PRO A 236 -2.67 -5.41 26.86
N PRO A 237 -2.21 -4.44 27.70
CA PRO A 237 -1.03 -3.62 27.39
C PRO A 237 0.22 -4.42 26.98
N THR A 238 0.43 -5.60 27.58
CA THR A 238 1.54 -6.52 27.27
C THR A 238 1.47 -7.16 25.87
N GLN A 239 0.32 -7.06 25.19
CA GLN A 239 0.06 -7.59 23.85
C GLN A 239 -0.03 -6.49 22.78
N ARG A 240 0.06 -5.20 23.17
CA ARG A 240 0.04 -4.06 22.24
C ARG A 240 1.41 -3.84 21.61
N GLN A 241 1.90 -4.85 20.89
CA GLN A 241 3.21 -4.85 20.27
C GLN A 241 3.14 -5.59 18.94
N PHE A 242 3.92 -5.15 17.95
CA PHE A 242 4.15 -5.91 16.73
C PHE A 242 5.12 -7.04 17.04
N ARG A 243 4.57 -8.26 17.07
CA ARG A 243 5.33 -9.53 17.09
C ARG A 243 5.22 -10.20 15.73
N SER A 244 6.02 -11.23 15.47
CA SER A 244 5.94 -11.99 14.22
C SER A 244 4.53 -12.51 13.94
N ALA A 245 3.80 -12.95 14.97
CA ALA A 245 2.41 -13.39 14.87
C ALA A 245 1.48 -12.27 14.37
N THR A 246 1.54 -11.08 14.99
CA THR A 246 0.72 -9.93 14.59
C THR A 246 1.04 -9.48 13.16
N ILE A 247 2.30 -9.53 12.75
CA ILE A 247 2.67 -9.19 11.38
C ILE A 247 2.13 -10.22 10.39
N LYS A 248 2.15 -11.51 10.72
CA LYS A 248 1.52 -12.56 9.89
C LYS A 248 0.01 -12.32 9.74
N GLU A 249 -0.66 -11.87 10.79
CA GLU A 249 -2.07 -11.47 10.71
C GLU A 249 -2.26 -10.27 9.79
N ILE A 250 -1.44 -9.23 9.92
CA ILE A 250 -1.48 -8.05 9.02
C ILE A 250 -1.26 -8.45 7.57
N LEU A 251 -0.33 -9.37 7.28
CA LEU A 251 -0.12 -9.88 5.92
C LEU A 251 -1.35 -10.61 5.37
N LYS A 252 -2.07 -11.34 6.23
CA LYS A 252 -3.33 -12.00 5.85
C LYS A 252 -4.44 -10.97 5.60
N ASP A 253 -4.58 -10.00 6.47
CA ASP A 253 -5.57 -8.92 6.36
C ASP A 253 -5.31 -8.06 5.11
N LEU A 254 -4.04 -7.76 4.82
CA LEU A 254 -3.62 -7.04 3.62
C LEU A 254 -4.01 -7.81 2.36
N LYS A 255 -3.83 -9.14 2.32
CA LYS A 255 -4.23 -9.95 1.17
C LYS A 255 -5.75 -9.91 0.94
N LEU A 256 -6.55 -9.96 2.01
CA LEU A 256 -8.01 -9.83 1.91
C LEU A 256 -8.41 -8.43 1.43
N LYS A 257 -7.79 -7.40 2.00
CA LYS A 257 -8.03 -6.00 1.64
C LYS A 257 -7.63 -5.70 0.19
N TRP A 258 -6.56 -6.31 -0.31
CA TRP A 258 -6.12 -6.20 -1.70
C TRP A 258 -7.17 -6.70 -2.68
N GLU A 259 -7.72 -7.89 -2.46
CA GLU A 259 -8.75 -8.46 -3.34
C GLU A 259 -10.08 -7.70 -3.26
N MET A 260 -10.47 -7.24 -2.07
CA MET A 260 -11.64 -6.37 -1.90
C MET A 260 -11.47 -5.04 -2.64
N THR A 261 -10.30 -4.40 -2.49
CA THR A 261 -10.01 -3.12 -3.13
C THR A 261 -9.97 -3.24 -4.65
N LYS A 262 -9.43 -4.33 -5.20
CA LYS A 262 -9.49 -4.60 -6.64
C LYS A 262 -10.92 -4.57 -7.18
N LYS A 263 -11.85 -5.19 -6.44
CA LYS A 263 -13.26 -5.24 -6.83
C LYS A 263 -13.87 -3.84 -6.77
N GLU A 264 -13.75 -3.16 -5.65
CA GLU A 264 -14.35 -1.84 -5.43
C GLU A 264 -13.77 -0.75 -6.33
N LEU A 265 -12.47 -0.82 -6.65
CA LEU A 265 -11.83 0.06 -7.60
C LEU A 265 -12.41 -0.16 -9.01
N SER A 266 -12.55 -1.41 -9.44
CA SER A 266 -13.13 -1.74 -10.75
C SER A 266 -14.60 -1.31 -10.89
N GLU A 267 -15.34 -1.36 -9.79
CA GLU A 267 -16.75 -0.94 -9.71
C GLU A 267 -16.90 0.56 -9.40
N GLN A 268 -15.81 1.27 -9.09
CA GLN A 268 -15.77 2.68 -8.64
C GLN A 268 -16.65 2.98 -7.42
N THR A 269 -16.79 1.99 -6.52
CA THR A 269 -17.61 2.07 -5.29
C THR A 269 -16.81 2.43 -4.05
N MET A 270 -15.48 2.45 -4.15
CA MET A 270 -14.60 2.79 -3.04
C MET A 270 -14.82 4.23 -2.56
N THR A 271 -14.87 4.44 -1.25
CA THR A 271 -15.16 5.75 -0.66
C THR A 271 -13.93 6.67 -0.65
N GLY A 272 -14.14 7.98 -0.55
CA GLY A 272 -13.06 8.96 -0.52
C GLY A 272 -12.06 8.75 0.63
N LEU A 273 -12.53 8.39 1.82
CA LEU A 273 -11.66 8.07 2.96
C LEU A 273 -10.76 6.86 2.67
N ARG A 274 -11.32 5.85 2.00
CA ARG A 274 -10.54 4.67 1.61
C ARG A 274 -9.55 4.97 0.50
N ILE A 275 -9.90 5.81 -0.47
CA ILE A 275 -8.94 6.27 -1.49
C ILE A 275 -7.78 7.01 -0.83
N SER A 276 -8.09 7.95 0.08
CA SER A 276 -7.07 8.73 0.80
C SER A 276 -6.11 7.83 1.60
N ASN A 277 -6.63 6.82 2.29
CA ASN A 277 -5.82 5.92 3.11
C ASN A 277 -5.08 4.84 2.29
N ASP A 278 -5.80 4.14 1.41
CA ASP A 278 -5.31 2.94 0.73
C ASP A 278 -4.47 3.27 -0.51
N PHE A 279 -4.61 4.49 -1.06
CA PHE A 279 -3.87 4.97 -2.23
C PHE A 279 -3.13 6.28 -1.95
N GLY A 280 -2.96 6.68 -0.68
CA GLY A 280 -2.37 7.96 -0.29
C GLY A 280 -0.98 8.23 -0.87
N LEU A 281 -0.16 7.18 -1.08
CA LEU A 281 1.16 7.31 -1.73
C LEU A 281 1.07 7.69 -3.22
N LEU A 282 -0.10 7.53 -3.86
CA LEU A 282 -0.33 7.91 -5.25
C LEU A 282 -0.74 9.38 -5.43
N LYS A 283 -1.03 10.11 -4.35
CA LYS A 283 -1.62 11.44 -4.40
C LYS A 283 -0.81 12.42 -5.26
N THR A 284 0.51 12.37 -5.16
CA THR A 284 1.45 13.25 -5.89
C THR A 284 1.96 12.65 -7.20
N LYS A 285 1.46 11.47 -7.60
CA LYS A 285 1.94 10.74 -8.78
C LYS A 285 1.26 11.22 -10.06
N SER A 286 1.97 11.06 -11.17
CA SER A 286 1.40 11.29 -12.50
C SER A 286 0.34 10.23 -12.85
N GLU A 287 -0.56 10.55 -13.78
CA GLU A 287 -1.57 9.59 -14.27
C GLU A 287 -0.92 8.30 -14.80
N GLN A 288 0.26 8.40 -15.44
CA GLN A 288 0.99 7.26 -15.96
C GLN A 288 1.56 6.36 -14.85
N GLU A 289 2.11 6.95 -13.79
CA GLU A 289 2.57 6.19 -12.61
C GLU A 289 1.38 5.51 -11.90
N ILE A 290 0.25 6.20 -11.77
CA ILE A 290 -0.97 5.64 -11.22
C ILE A 290 -1.44 4.45 -12.08
N PHE A 291 -1.45 4.60 -13.40
CA PHE A 291 -1.76 3.53 -14.33
C PHE A 291 -0.84 2.32 -14.13
N GLN A 292 0.47 2.53 -13.99
CA GLN A 292 1.43 1.45 -13.77
C GLN A 292 1.14 0.69 -12.47
N GLN A 293 0.83 1.41 -11.38
CA GLN A 293 0.47 0.83 -10.09
C GLN A 293 -0.85 0.03 -10.17
N ILE A 294 -1.88 0.57 -10.84
CA ILE A 294 -3.14 -0.15 -11.08
C ILE A 294 -2.90 -1.39 -11.94
N ARG A 295 -2.07 -1.31 -12.98
CA ARG A 295 -1.70 -2.47 -13.80
C ARG A 295 -1.11 -3.56 -12.92
N TRP A 296 -0.18 -3.22 -12.03
CA TRP A 296 0.43 -4.19 -11.10
C TRP A 296 -0.56 -4.80 -10.12
N MET A 297 -1.72 -4.17 -9.88
CA MET A 297 -2.78 -4.83 -9.14
C MET A 297 -3.32 -6.04 -9.90
N TYR A 298 -3.63 -5.88 -11.18
CA TYR A 298 -4.37 -6.89 -11.95
C TYR A 298 -3.52 -7.81 -12.82
N GLU A 299 -2.31 -7.38 -13.19
CA GLU A 299 -1.38 -8.10 -14.05
C GLU A 299 -0.03 -8.33 -13.33
N PRO A 300 0.77 -9.33 -13.74
CA PRO A 300 2.01 -9.66 -13.05
C PRO A 300 2.99 -8.47 -12.94
N HIS A 301 3.58 -8.34 -11.76
CA HIS A 301 4.70 -7.45 -11.49
C HIS A 301 6.00 -8.27 -11.55
N THR A 302 6.66 -8.24 -12.69
CA THR A 302 8.02 -8.78 -12.85
C THR A 302 8.78 -7.93 -13.85
N THR A 303 10.05 -7.66 -13.56
CA THR A 303 11.02 -7.09 -14.52
C THR A 303 11.77 -8.20 -15.27
N ASP A 304 11.68 -9.44 -14.78
CA ASP A 304 12.26 -10.63 -15.38
C ASP A 304 11.20 -11.38 -16.19
N GLN A 305 11.36 -11.38 -17.52
CA GLN A 305 10.46 -12.05 -18.45
C GLN A 305 10.35 -13.55 -18.18
N LYS A 306 11.41 -14.18 -17.66
CA LYS A 306 11.44 -15.62 -17.35
C LYS A 306 10.50 -16.00 -16.20
N LYS A 307 10.14 -15.03 -15.36
CA LYS A 307 9.22 -15.22 -14.24
C LYS A 307 7.78 -14.84 -14.59
N LEU A 308 7.50 -14.55 -15.86
CA LEU A 308 6.16 -14.23 -16.31
C LEU A 308 5.35 -15.51 -16.49
N TYR A 309 4.22 -15.59 -15.80
CA TYR A 309 3.28 -16.71 -15.88
C TYR A 309 1.85 -16.18 -15.92
N LEU A 310 0.94 -17.01 -16.40
CA LEU A 310 -0.49 -16.75 -16.30
C LEU A 310 -0.94 -16.81 -14.84
N SER A 311 -1.95 -16.00 -14.50
CA SER A 311 -2.58 -16.08 -13.19
C SER A 311 -3.34 -17.41 -13.04
N ALA A 312 -3.58 -17.86 -11.80
CA ALA A 312 -4.31 -19.10 -11.54
C ALA A 312 -5.72 -19.14 -12.18
N ALA A 313 -6.35 -17.97 -12.34
CA ALA A 313 -7.64 -17.86 -13.03
C ALA A 313 -7.50 -18.06 -14.55
N GLU A 314 -6.45 -17.52 -15.16
CA GLU A 314 -6.16 -17.66 -16.59
C GLU A 314 -5.70 -19.09 -16.93
N GLU A 315 -4.92 -19.71 -16.03
CA GLU A 315 -4.53 -21.12 -16.13
C GLU A 315 -5.77 -22.04 -16.11
N LYS A 316 -6.67 -21.83 -15.16
CA LYS A 316 -7.93 -22.60 -15.08
C LYS A 316 -8.81 -22.41 -16.32
N GLU A 317 -8.77 -21.23 -16.93
CA GLU A 317 -9.54 -20.96 -18.15
C GLU A 317 -8.96 -21.69 -19.36
N LEU A 318 -7.64 -21.83 -19.47
CA LEU A 318 -7.00 -22.64 -20.51
C LEU A 318 -7.47 -24.10 -20.51
N GLU A 319 -7.81 -24.65 -19.34
CA GLU A 319 -8.38 -26.00 -19.20
C GLU A 319 -9.80 -26.13 -19.78
N SER A 320 -10.46 -25.01 -20.07
CA SER A 320 -11.83 -24.94 -20.59
C SER A 320 -11.92 -24.41 -22.02
N LEU A 321 -10.89 -23.69 -22.49
CA LEU A 321 -10.86 -23.09 -23.81
C LEU A 321 -10.58 -24.15 -24.89
N PRO A 322 -11.45 -24.30 -25.91
CA PRO A 322 -11.17 -25.18 -27.04
C PRO A 322 -10.12 -24.57 -27.95
N ILE A 323 -9.33 -25.44 -28.61
CA ILE A 323 -8.40 -25.00 -29.66
C ILE A 323 -9.21 -24.64 -30.92
N TYR A 324 -9.00 -23.42 -31.42
CA TYR A 324 -9.54 -22.96 -32.70
C TYR A 324 -8.46 -22.98 -33.77
N ILE A 325 -8.81 -23.44 -34.97
CA ILE A 325 -7.92 -23.43 -36.13
C ILE A 325 -7.69 -21.98 -36.56
N PRO A 326 -6.43 -21.49 -36.58
CA PRO A 326 -6.13 -20.17 -37.11
C PRO A 326 -6.54 -20.08 -38.59
N LYS A 327 -7.12 -18.95 -39.00
CA LYS A 327 -7.55 -18.74 -40.41
C LYS A 327 -6.39 -18.80 -41.41
N GLN A 328 -5.20 -18.44 -40.95
CA GLN A 328 -3.95 -18.44 -41.71
C GLN A 328 -2.78 -18.61 -40.74
N ILE A 329 -1.71 -19.24 -41.22
CA ILE A 329 -0.47 -19.46 -40.45
C ILE A 329 0.30 -18.15 -40.31
N ASP A 330 0.35 -17.33 -41.36
CA ASP A 330 1.08 -16.07 -41.32
C ASP A 330 0.44 -15.06 -40.33
N PRO A 331 1.27 -14.32 -39.56
CA PRO A 331 0.79 -13.31 -38.63
C PRO A 331 0.08 -12.17 -39.38
N SER A 332 -1.13 -11.86 -38.97
CA SER A 332 -1.85 -10.67 -39.41
C SER A 332 -1.25 -9.41 -38.79
N SER A 333 -1.47 -8.26 -39.44
CA SER A 333 -1.05 -6.96 -38.89
C SER A 333 -1.65 -6.66 -37.51
N ASN A 334 -2.85 -7.18 -37.24
CA ASN A 334 -3.51 -7.00 -35.94
C ASN A 334 -2.83 -7.80 -34.83
N GLU A 335 -2.41 -9.05 -35.11
CA GLU A 335 -1.69 -9.88 -34.13
C GLU A 335 -0.30 -9.32 -33.82
N LEU A 336 0.40 -8.76 -34.82
CA LEU A 336 1.68 -8.08 -34.60
C LEU A 336 1.52 -6.79 -33.77
N ARG A 337 0.47 -5.99 -34.03
CA ARG A 337 0.13 -4.83 -33.19
C ARG A 337 -0.25 -5.24 -31.77
N ALA A 338 -0.95 -6.36 -31.62
CA ALA A 338 -1.32 -6.90 -30.33
C ALA A 338 -0.08 -7.28 -29.50
N LEU A 339 0.88 -7.97 -30.12
CA LEU A 339 2.16 -8.28 -29.51
C LEU A 339 2.92 -7.02 -29.10
N GLN A 340 3.01 -6.05 -30.00
CA GLN A 340 3.67 -4.78 -29.69
C GLN A 340 3.01 -4.06 -28.50
N LEU A 341 1.68 -4.08 -28.40
CA LEU A 341 0.97 -3.49 -27.26
C LEU A 341 1.29 -4.23 -25.95
N VAL A 342 1.30 -5.56 -25.94
CA VAL A 342 1.65 -6.37 -24.76
C VAL A 342 3.07 -6.04 -24.31
N LEU A 343 4.04 -6.06 -25.23
CA LEU A 343 5.44 -5.75 -24.95
C LEU A 343 5.62 -4.34 -24.38
N THR A 344 4.99 -3.34 -25.01
CA THR A 344 5.09 -1.94 -24.58
C THR A 344 4.44 -1.74 -23.21
N THR A 345 3.27 -2.35 -22.97
CA THR A 345 2.53 -2.20 -21.71
C THR A 345 3.22 -2.89 -20.54
N MET A 346 3.92 -3.99 -20.81
CA MET A 346 4.66 -4.74 -19.81
C MET A 346 6.13 -4.30 -19.70
N GLU A 347 6.57 -3.33 -20.51
CA GLU A 347 7.96 -2.86 -20.58
C GLU A 347 8.97 -3.97 -20.89
N PHE A 348 8.58 -4.89 -21.79
CA PHE A 348 9.37 -6.03 -22.20
C PHE A 348 9.85 -5.91 -23.65
N SER A 349 11.06 -6.39 -23.91
CA SER A 349 11.56 -6.65 -25.26
C SER A 349 11.23 -8.08 -25.71
N MET A 350 11.40 -8.37 -27.00
CA MET A 350 11.41 -9.76 -27.46
C MET A 350 12.58 -10.54 -26.79
N PRO A 351 12.45 -11.87 -26.58
CA PRO A 351 13.52 -12.69 -26.02
C PRO A 351 14.74 -12.78 -26.95
N GLN A 352 15.92 -12.99 -26.38
CA GLN A 352 17.15 -13.25 -27.14
C GLN A 352 17.19 -14.69 -27.64
N LEU A 353 17.74 -14.87 -28.86
CA LEU A 353 17.96 -16.17 -29.46
C LEU A 353 19.21 -16.83 -28.86
N LEU A 354 19.16 -18.16 -28.68
CA LEU A 354 20.26 -18.94 -28.09
C LEU A 354 21.51 -18.98 -28.96
N ASP A 355 21.36 -18.78 -30.27
CA ASP A 355 22.45 -18.73 -31.23
C ASP A 355 23.21 -17.38 -31.23
N GLY A 356 22.74 -16.41 -30.44
CA GLY A 356 23.33 -15.07 -30.35
C GLY A 356 23.06 -14.17 -31.57
N SER A 357 22.21 -14.59 -32.51
CA SER A 357 21.91 -13.84 -33.74
C SER A 357 21.04 -12.58 -33.50
N GLY A 358 20.54 -12.40 -32.27
CA GLY A 358 19.81 -11.22 -31.85
C GLY A 358 18.54 -11.57 -31.07
N PHE A 359 17.44 -10.88 -31.38
CA PHE A 359 16.15 -11.06 -30.74
C PHE A 359 15.20 -11.87 -31.61
N LEU A 360 14.32 -12.65 -30.97
CA LEU A 360 13.27 -13.39 -31.65
C LEU A 360 12.37 -12.43 -32.44
N SER A 361 12.16 -12.74 -33.72
CA SER A 361 11.22 -12.00 -34.56
C SER A 361 9.78 -12.17 -34.05
N PRO A 362 9.01 -11.08 -33.90
CA PRO A 362 7.58 -11.13 -33.60
C PRO A 362 6.79 -12.02 -34.56
N GLN A 363 7.16 -12.00 -35.84
CA GLN A 363 6.52 -12.81 -36.87
C GLN A 363 6.77 -14.30 -36.61
N LYS A 364 8.03 -14.68 -36.38
CA LYS A 364 8.42 -16.08 -36.12
C LYS A 364 7.64 -16.66 -34.94
N LEU A 365 7.57 -15.92 -33.82
CA LEU A 365 6.83 -16.37 -32.62
C LEU A 365 5.37 -16.70 -32.93
N ILE A 366 4.66 -15.78 -33.59
CA ILE A 366 3.23 -15.95 -33.87
C ILE A 366 3.00 -17.07 -34.89
N THR A 367 3.87 -17.18 -35.90
CA THR A 367 3.85 -18.28 -36.87
C THR A 367 3.98 -19.64 -36.18
N GLU A 368 4.95 -19.79 -35.27
CA GLU A 368 5.17 -21.06 -34.58
C GLU A 368 4.00 -21.45 -33.67
N ILE A 369 3.44 -20.50 -32.92
CA ILE A 369 2.25 -20.78 -32.10
C ILE A 369 1.09 -21.23 -32.99
N LYS A 370 0.83 -20.54 -34.11
CA LYS A 370 -0.24 -20.91 -35.04
C LYS A 370 0.01 -22.27 -35.70
N ARG A 371 1.25 -22.58 -36.08
CA ARG A 371 1.62 -23.88 -36.66
C ARG A 371 1.28 -25.02 -35.70
N VAL A 372 1.65 -24.89 -34.43
CA VAL A 372 1.32 -25.89 -33.40
C VAL A 372 -0.19 -26.00 -33.18
N LEU A 373 -0.91 -24.87 -33.14
CA LEU A 373 -2.39 -24.89 -33.02
C LEU A 373 -3.05 -25.64 -34.20
N THR A 374 -2.59 -25.39 -35.44
CA THR A 374 -3.09 -26.09 -36.63
C THR A 374 -2.78 -27.59 -36.56
N GLN A 375 -1.54 -27.98 -36.24
CA GLN A 375 -1.16 -29.40 -36.10
C GLN A 375 -1.98 -30.12 -35.02
N MET A 376 -2.23 -29.46 -33.89
CA MET A 376 -3.05 -30.02 -32.81
C MET A 376 -4.50 -30.23 -33.23
N ALA A 377 -5.07 -29.27 -33.97
CA ALA A 377 -6.44 -29.38 -34.47
C ALA A 377 -6.58 -30.46 -35.56
N GLU A 378 -5.58 -30.62 -36.43
CA GLU A 378 -5.61 -31.62 -37.52
C GLU A 378 -5.38 -33.06 -37.04
N SER A 379 -4.60 -33.23 -35.96
CA SER A 379 -4.21 -34.55 -35.42
C SER A 379 -5.33 -35.29 -34.64
N THR A 380 -6.50 -34.68 -34.44
CA THR A 380 -7.53 -35.24 -33.53
C THR A 380 -8.93 -35.04 -34.09
N LYS A 381 -9.51 -36.11 -34.65
CA LYS A 381 -10.91 -36.09 -35.12
C LYS A 381 -11.94 -36.43 -34.04
N ASP A 382 -11.53 -37.05 -32.93
CA ASP A 382 -12.47 -37.68 -31.97
C ASP A 382 -12.46 -37.10 -30.53
N ILE A 383 -11.48 -36.27 -30.14
CA ILE A 383 -11.43 -35.63 -28.81
C ILE A 383 -11.13 -34.13 -28.96
N PRO A 384 -11.98 -33.23 -28.44
CA PRO A 384 -11.69 -31.79 -28.45
C PRO A 384 -10.48 -31.49 -27.56
N LYS A 385 -9.35 -31.13 -28.18
CA LYS A 385 -8.15 -30.68 -27.47
C LYS A 385 -8.37 -29.31 -26.83
N LYS A 386 -7.80 -29.14 -25.64
CA LYS A 386 -7.90 -27.91 -24.85
C LYS A 386 -6.64 -27.09 -25.02
N CYS A 387 -6.75 -25.78 -24.83
CA CYS A 387 -5.59 -24.90 -24.88
C CYS A 387 -4.55 -25.19 -23.77
N SER A 388 -4.94 -25.89 -22.69
CA SER A 388 -4.02 -26.42 -21.67
C SER A 388 -3.03 -27.45 -22.22
N ASP A 389 -3.38 -28.14 -23.31
CA ASP A 389 -2.63 -29.29 -23.84
C ASP A 389 -1.55 -28.85 -24.86
N ILE A 390 -1.41 -27.55 -25.10
CA ILE A 390 -0.44 -27.00 -26.05
C ILE A 390 0.98 -27.31 -25.57
N PRO A 391 1.84 -27.93 -26.40
CA PRO A 391 3.22 -28.22 -26.04
C PRO A 391 4.06 -26.93 -26.14
N TRP A 392 3.97 -26.07 -25.14
CA TRP A 392 4.67 -24.78 -25.13
C TRP A 392 6.20 -24.94 -25.22
N GLY A 393 6.75 -26.03 -24.70
CA GLY A 393 8.17 -26.38 -24.82
C GLY A 393 8.65 -26.55 -26.27
N ASP A 394 7.83 -27.14 -27.13
CA ASP A 394 8.16 -27.34 -28.55
C ASP A 394 8.21 -25.99 -29.28
N ILE A 395 7.27 -25.09 -28.99
CA ILE A 395 7.24 -23.73 -29.53
C ILE A 395 8.50 -22.95 -29.12
N VAL A 396 8.94 -23.10 -27.86
CA VAL A 396 10.15 -22.47 -27.33
C VAL A 396 11.41 -22.97 -28.07
N GLU A 397 11.49 -24.27 -28.31
CA GLU A 397 12.59 -24.91 -29.03
C GLU A 397 12.64 -24.45 -30.49
N ASP A 398 11.50 -24.45 -31.19
CA ASP A 398 11.38 -24.02 -32.58
C ASP A 398 11.65 -22.50 -32.75
N CYS A 399 11.30 -21.71 -31.73
CA CYS A 399 11.65 -20.30 -31.67
C CYS A 399 13.16 -20.08 -31.45
N GLY A 400 13.88 -21.04 -30.87
CA GLY A 400 15.31 -20.95 -30.57
C GLY A 400 15.62 -20.07 -29.36
N ILE A 401 14.73 -20.05 -28.35
CA ILE A 401 14.87 -19.25 -27.13
C ILE A 401 15.04 -20.13 -25.88
N SER A 402 15.46 -19.54 -24.76
CA SER A 402 15.69 -20.29 -23.51
C SER A 402 14.42 -21.03 -23.04
N LYS A 403 14.58 -22.27 -22.56
CA LYS A 403 13.51 -23.07 -21.93
C LYS A 403 12.83 -22.36 -20.76
N GLU A 404 13.54 -21.47 -20.07
CA GLU A 404 12.99 -20.65 -18.99
C GLU A 404 11.92 -19.64 -19.46
N MET A 405 11.79 -19.42 -20.78
CA MET A 405 10.80 -18.51 -21.38
C MET A 405 9.46 -19.18 -21.72
N GLU A 406 9.27 -20.45 -21.38
CA GLU A 406 8.01 -21.16 -21.65
C GLU A 406 6.79 -20.43 -21.08
N GLY A 407 6.88 -19.96 -19.83
CA GLY A 407 5.82 -19.17 -19.18
C GLY A 407 5.51 -17.88 -19.93
N TRP A 408 6.55 -17.22 -20.47
CA TRP A 408 6.39 -16.02 -21.28
C TRP A 408 5.71 -16.30 -22.62
N VAL A 409 6.11 -17.36 -23.34
CA VAL A 409 5.48 -17.75 -24.61
C VAL A 409 4.01 -18.09 -24.39
N LYS A 410 3.71 -18.84 -23.33
CA LYS A 410 2.35 -19.17 -22.92
C LYS A 410 1.52 -17.93 -22.60
N PHE A 411 2.08 -16.99 -21.84
CA PHE A 411 1.44 -15.72 -21.53
C PHE A 411 1.10 -14.92 -22.79
N VAL A 412 2.06 -14.77 -23.70
CA VAL A 412 1.89 -14.04 -24.97
C VAL A 412 0.86 -14.71 -25.87
N GLY A 413 0.96 -16.04 -26.04
CA GLY A 413 0.02 -16.83 -26.84
C GLY A 413 -1.42 -16.71 -26.33
N TYR A 414 -1.60 -16.78 -25.01
CA TYR A 414 -2.91 -16.61 -24.38
C TYR A 414 -3.53 -15.24 -24.64
N LYS A 415 -2.76 -14.15 -24.43
CA LYS A 415 -3.28 -12.77 -24.55
C LYS A 415 -3.56 -12.35 -26.00
N ILE A 416 -2.84 -12.91 -26.98
CA ILE A 416 -2.92 -12.48 -28.38
C ILE A 416 -3.82 -13.40 -29.21
N LEU A 417 -3.63 -14.72 -29.07
CA LEU A 417 -4.20 -15.70 -30.00
C LEU A 417 -5.39 -16.47 -29.39
N LEU A 418 -5.33 -16.83 -28.11
CA LEU A 418 -6.32 -17.76 -27.52
C LEU A 418 -7.58 -17.07 -27.00
N LYS A 419 -7.45 -15.95 -26.27
CA LYS A 419 -8.58 -15.30 -25.58
C LYS A 419 -9.15 -14.06 -26.30
N ASN A 420 -8.74 -13.82 -27.54
CA ASN A 420 -9.02 -12.59 -28.30
C ASN A 420 -8.33 -11.35 -27.70
N PHE A 421 -7.44 -10.74 -28.50
CA PHE A 421 -6.71 -9.52 -28.13
C PHE A 421 -7.59 -8.36 -27.68
N GLU A 422 -8.81 -8.22 -28.20
CA GLU A 422 -9.72 -7.13 -27.79
C GLU A 422 -10.03 -7.20 -26.29
N TYR A 423 -10.07 -8.39 -25.69
CA TYR A 423 -10.23 -8.54 -24.25
C TYR A 423 -9.08 -7.91 -23.47
N PHE A 424 -7.83 -8.17 -23.87
CA PHE A 424 -6.66 -7.56 -23.23
C PHE A 424 -6.63 -6.05 -23.44
N ARG A 425 -6.93 -5.59 -24.66
CA ARG A 425 -7.03 -4.16 -24.96
C ARG A 425 -8.08 -3.46 -24.10
N HIS A 426 -9.26 -4.04 -23.94
CA HIS A 426 -10.31 -3.50 -23.06
C HIS A 426 -9.86 -3.43 -21.60
N LYS A 427 -9.11 -4.43 -21.09
CA LYS A 427 -8.52 -4.37 -19.75
C LYS A 427 -7.57 -3.18 -19.60
N ILE A 428 -6.64 -2.98 -20.54
CA ILE A 428 -5.70 -1.87 -20.48
C ILE A 428 -6.42 -0.52 -20.52
N THR A 429 -7.39 -0.35 -21.43
CA THR A 429 -8.22 0.86 -21.48
C THR A 429 -8.98 1.09 -20.18
N SER A 430 -9.47 0.02 -19.53
CA SER A 430 -10.11 0.10 -18.23
C SER A 430 -9.14 0.60 -17.15
N TYR A 431 -7.91 0.08 -17.11
CA TYR A 431 -6.89 0.53 -16.15
C TYR A 431 -6.50 2.00 -16.37
N GLN A 432 -6.37 2.44 -17.63
CA GLN A 432 -6.14 3.86 -17.96
C GLN A 432 -7.29 4.74 -17.47
N LYS A 433 -8.54 4.32 -17.70
CA LYS A 433 -9.71 5.03 -17.20
C LYS A 433 -9.71 5.12 -15.67
N LEU A 434 -9.39 4.03 -14.97
CA LEU A 434 -9.28 4.04 -13.51
C LEU A 434 -8.18 4.98 -13.02
N ALA A 435 -7.03 5.00 -13.69
CA ALA A 435 -5.92 5.90 -13.36
C ALA A 435 -6.33 7.37 -13.49
N LYS A 436 -6.97 7.73 -14.60
CA LYS A 436 -7.51 9.06 -14.82
C LYS A 436 -8.53 9.45 -13.74
N CYS A 437 -9.48 8.56 -13.44
CA CYS A 437 -10.48 8.83 -12.42
C CYS A 437 -9.85 8.99 -11.01
N LEU A 438 -8.86 8.15 -10.65
CA LEU A 438 -8.15 8.32 -9.37
C LEU A 438 -7.39 9.64 -9.32
N LYS A 439 -6.75 10.03 -10.43
CA LYS A 439 -6.06 11.32 -10.52
C LYS A 439 -7.02 12.49 -10.29
N GLN A 440 -8.18 12.47 -10.95
CA GLN A 440 -9.25 13.47 -10.73
C GLN A 440 -9.72 13.51 -9.26
N VAL A 441 -9.84 12.36 -8.60
CA VAL A 441 -10.19 12.32 -7.17
C VAL A 441 -9.12 12.99 -6.31
N PHE A 442 -7.83 12.72 -6.56
CA PHE A 442 -6.75 13.35 -5.82
C PHE A 442 -6.70 14.86 -6.06
N ASP A 443 -6.86 15.31 -7.30
CA ASP A 443 -6.90 16.73 -7.64
C ASP A 443 -8.10 17.43 -6.95
N CYS A 444 -9.24 16.75 -6.87
CA CYS A 444 -10.41 17.20 -6.12
C CYS A 444 -10.12 17.34 -4.62
N PHE A 445 -9.47 16.35 -4.01
CA PHE A 445 -9.08 16.42 -2.59
C PHE A 445 -8.13 17.58 -2.31
N ASP A 446 -7.08 17.74 -3.12
CA ASP A 446 -6.11 18.82 -2.96
C ASP A 446 -6.76 20.20 -3.06
N SER A 447 -7.64 20.38 -4.05
CA SER A 447 -8.32 21.65 -4.25
C SER A 447 -9.31 21.94 -3.11
N CYS A 448 -10.05 20.93 -2.65
CA CYS A 448 -10.99 21.08 -1.53
C CYS A 448 -10.26 21.37 -0.21
N ASP A 449 -9.11 20.74 0.04
CA ASP A 449 -8.32 21.00 1.24
C ASP A 449 -7.71 22.41 1.21
N ALA A 450 -7.24 22.87 0.04
CA ALA A 450 -6.81 24.25 -0.15
C ALA A 450 -7.95 25.26 0.12
N LEU A 451 -9.15 24.99 -0.39
CA LEU A 451 -10.33 25.83 -0.15
C LEU A 451 -10.76 25.82 1.33
N LYS A 452 -10.68 24.68 2.03
CA LYS A 452 -10.93 24.61 3.48
C LYS A 452 -9.91 25.45 4.26
N LEU A 453 -8.62 25.34 3.93
CA LEU A 453 -7.58 26.16 4.55
C LEU A 453 -7.82 27.66 4.31
N LEU A 454 -8.19 28.04 3.09
CA LEU A 454 -8.52 29.43 2.76
C LEU A 454 -9.75 29.92 3.52
N ARG A 455 -10.80 29.09 3.66
CA ARG A 455 -11.93 29.38 4.55
C ARG A 455 -11.45 29.63 5.97
N ASP A 456 -10.70 28.70 6.54
CA ASP A 456 -10.35 28.71 7.96
C ASP A 456 -9.42 29.90 8.28
N ALA A 457 -8.53 30.25 7.36
CA ALA A 457 -7.72 31.47 7.41
C ALA A 457 -8.60 32.73 7.32
N THR A 458 -9.54 32.78 6.37
CA THR A 458 -10.46 33.92 6.18
C THR A 458 -11.38 34.11 7.40
N LEU A 459 -11.91 33.03 7.96
CA LEU A 459 -12.72 33.08 9.19
C LEU A 459 -11.91 33.58 10.38
N SER A 460 -10.67 33.12 10.53
CA SER A 460 -9.75 33.61 11.57
C SER A 460 -9.47 35.11 11.41
N LEU A 461 -9.19 35.57 10.19
CA LEU A 461 -8.98 37.00 9.90
C LEU A 461 -10.25 37.83 10.10
N CYS A 462 -11.41 37.33 9.68
CA CYS A 462 -12.70 37.98 9.89
C CYS A 462 -13.06 38.10 11.37
N ARG A 463 -12.70 37.11 12.21
CA ARG A 463 -12.85 37.22 13.67
C ARG A 463 -11.99 38.35 14.23
N LEU A 464 -10.70 38.38 13.87
CA LEU A 464 -9.78 39.47 14.26
C LEU A 464 -10.25 40.86 13.77
N TYR A 465 -10.92 40.92 12.62
CA TYR A 465 -11.46 42.15 12.06
C TYR A 465 -12.78 42.57 12.74
N LYS A 466 -13.67 41.61 13.06
CA LYS A 466 -14.92 41.86 13.81
C LYS A 466 -14.65 42.37 15.23
N ASP A 467 -13.58 41.90 15.86
CA ASP A 467 -13.13 42.41 17.16
C ASP A 467 -12.70 43.89 17.07
N ASN A 468 -12.34 44.39 15.87
CA ASN A 468 -11.91 45.76 15.61
C ASN A 468 -12.97 46.65 14.91
N ALA A 469 -14.00 46.09 14.26
CA ALA A 469 -15.04 46.85 13.55
C ALA A 469 -16.42 46.16 13.58
N LYS A 470 -17.46 46.93 13.96
CA LYS A 470 -18.87 46.51 14.11
C LYS A 470 -19.64 46.24 12.80
N ILE A 471 -19.02 45.68 11.77
CA ILE A 471 -19.72 45.38 10.50
C ILE A 471 -19.59 43.89 10.17
N GLY A 472 -20.73 43.21 10.17
CA GLY A 472 -20.86 41.83 9.72
C GLY A 472 -20.65 41.76 8.21
N TRP A 473 -19.48 41.29 7.80
CA TRP A 473 -19.23 40.91 6.41
C TRP A 473 -19.95 39.57 6.15
N GLU A 474 -21.06 39.61 5.41
CA GLU A 474 -21.70 38.42 4.84
C GLU A 474 -21.53 38.48 3.33
N ASP A 475 -20.50 37.78 2.85
CA ASP A 475 -20.28 37.58 1.42
C ASP A 475 -21.31 36.56 0.90
N LYS A 476 -22.23 37.02 0.05
CA LYS A 476 -23.28 36.18 -0.55
C LYS A 476 -22.70 35.14 -1.51
N ASP A 477 -21.63 35.48 -2.22
CA ASP A 477 -20.96 34.56 -3.14
C ASP A 477 -20.26 33.46 -2.33
N TRP A 478 -19.68 33.80 -1.18
CA TRP A 478 -19.16 32.82 -0.23
C TRP A 478 -20.24 31.84 0.27
N GLN A 479 -21.42 32.35 0.64
CA GLN A 479 -22.53 31.49 1.08
C GLN A 479 -23.03 30.56 -0.02
N THR A 480 -23.04 31.01 -1.28
CA THR A 480 -23.36 30.18 -2.44
C THR A 480 -22.28 29.13 -2.73
N ASN A 481 -21.00 29.48 -2.59
CA ASN A 481 -19.87 28.63 -2.94
C ASN A 481 -19.41 27.68 -1.81
N LYS A 482 -19.93 27.83 -0.58
CA LYS A 482 -19.65 26.92 0.55
C LYS A 482 -20.00 25.46 0.23
N GLY A 483 -20.92 25.21 -0.71
CA GLY A 483 -21.26 23.87 -1.19
C GLY A 483 -20.08 23.07 -1.76
N PHE A 484 -19.01 23.75 -2.21
CA PHE A 484 -17.78 23.11 -2.69
C PHE A 484 -16.93 22.51 -1.56
N LEU A 485 -17.16 22.90 -0.31
CA LEU A 485 -16.40 22.44 0.86
C LEU A 485 -16.99 21.19 1.52
N LYS A 486 -17.74 20.38 0.78
CA LYS A 486 -18.32 19.15 1.32
C LYS A 486 -17.24 18.11 1.62
N SER A 487 -17.48 17.25 2.60
CA SER A 487 -16.62 16.07 2.83
C SER A 487 -16.92 15.00 1.78
N PHE A 488 -15.86 14.33 1.32
CA PHE A 488 -15.94 13.19 0.39
C PHE A 488 -15.65 11.85 1.07
N ASP A 489 -15.48 11.83 2.40
CA ASP A 489 -15.00 10.66 3.13
C ASP A 489 -15.86 9.41 2.88
N ASN A 490 -17.18 9.60 2.82
CA ASN A 490 -18.18 8.55 2.60
C ASN A 490 -18.73 8.54 1.18
N GLU A 491 -18.30 9.46 0.31
CA GLU A 491 -18.78 9.53 -1.07
C GLU A 491 -18.04 8.48 -1.91
N PRO A 492 -18.74 7.74 -2.80
CA PRO A 492 -18.10 6.79 -3.69
C PRO A 492 -17.29 7.52 -4.76
N MET A 493 -16.20 6.89 -5.21
CA MET A 493 -15.30 7.40 -6.25
C MET A 493 -16.04 8.03 -7.44
N LYS A 494 -17.07 7.33 -7.96
CA LYS A 494 -17.87 7.82 -9.09
C LYS A 494 -18.55 9.17 -8.82
N ALA A 495 -19.07 9.39 -7.62
CA ALA A 495 -19.71 10.65 -7.25
C ALA A 495 -18.68 11.79 -7.07
N ILE A 496 -17.49 11.46 -6.56
CA ILE A 496 -16.38 12.42 -6.43
C ILE A 496 -15.92 12.88 -7.81
N VAL A 497 -15.73 11.94 -8.75
CA VAL A 497 -15.35 12.25 -10.14
C VAL A 497 -16.41 13.10 -10.83
N GLN A 498 -17.69 12.76 -10.72
CA GLN A 498 -18.78 13.56 -11.28
C GLN A 498 -18.81 14.98 -10.72
N PHE A 499 -18.59 15.12 -9.41
CA PHE A 499 -18.48 16.42 -8.77
C PHE A 499 -17.30 17.21 -9.34
N TRP A 500 -16.13 16.59 -9.47
CA TRP A 500 -14.94 17.26 -10.03
C TRP A 500 -15.18 17.71 -11.48
N GLU A 501 -15.71 16.84 -12.33
CA GLU A 501 -16.00 17.16 -13.74
C GLU A 501 -16.96 18.35 -13.90
N GLN A 502 -17.92 18.49 -12.99
CA GLN A 502 -18.89 19.59 -12.99
C GLN A 502 -18.32 20.91 -12.44
N ASN A 503 -17.33 20.85 -11.54
CA ASN A 503 -16.95 22.01 -10.73
C ASN A 503 -15.46 22.39 -10.80
N GLN A 504 -14.62 21.65 -11.53
CA GLN A 504 -13.17 21.89 -11.64
C GLN A 504 -12.77 23.27 -12.21
N PHE A 505 -13.69 24.00 -12.85
CA PHE A 505 -13.43 25.36 -13.35
C PHE A 505 -13.93 26.44 -12.37
N CYS A 506 -14.65 26.03 -11.32
CA CYS A 506 -15.17 26.88 -10.26
C CYS A 506 -14.37 26.74 -8.95
N ILE A 507 -13.64 25.62 -8.82
CA ILE A 507 -12.73 25.23 -7.73
C ILE A 507 -11.30 25.45 -8.22
#